data_AF-A0A7G8VA21-F1
#
_entry.id   AF-A0A7G8VA21-F1
#
_cell.length_a   1.000
_cell.length_b   1.000
_cell.length_c   1.000
_cell.angle_alpha   90.00
_cell.angle_beta   90.00
_cell.angle_gamma   90.00
#
_symmetry.space_group_name_H-M   'P 1'
#
loop_
_entity.id
_entity.type
_entity.pdbx_description
1 polymer ?
#
loop_
_entity_poly.entity_id
_entity_poly.type
_entity_poly.pdbx_seq_one_letter_code
_entity_poly.pdbx_strand_id
1 'polypeptide(L)'
;MEAEVIPYVEKNYRTQPYRILEGRSLGELFAVYCKETAPELFQSTIVISPAIYGGNMKILARFTPILLKHPMLSGYMPVSLGNEPGVKKQSIC
;
A
#
# COMPACT_ATOMS: atom_id res chain seq x y z
N MET A 1 12.61 3.79 8.80
CA MET A 1 12.18 2.37 8.80
C MET A 1 13.25 1.47 8.19
N GLU A 2 13.70 1.75 6.97
CA GLU A 2 14.67 0.92 6.24
C GLU A 2 16.02 0.73 6.94
N ALA A 3 16.59 1.79 7.52
CA ALA A 3 17.92 1.74 8.13
C ALA A 3 17.92 1.33 9.62
N GLU A 4 16.75 1.24 10.25
CA GLU A 4 16.64 1.08 11.71
C GLU A 4 15.70 -0.06 12.08
N VAL A 5 14.40 0.12 11.81
CA VAL A 5 13.34 -0.81 12.23
C VAL A 5 13.50 -2.18 11.55
N ILE A 6 13.69 -2.21 10.23
CA ILE A 6 13.82 -3.48 9.49
C ILE A 6 15.07 -4.25 9.94
N PRO A 7 16.27 -3.63 9.98
CA PRO A 7 17.48 -4.29 10.49
C PRO A 7 17.36 -4.75 11.94
N TYR A 8 16.70 -3.97 12.80
CA TYR A 8 16.46 -4.37 14.18
C TYR A 8 15.60 -5.64 14.25
N VAL A 9 14.50 -5.71 13.50
CA VAL A 9 13.61 -6.89 13.50
C VAL A 9 14.35 -8.12 12.97
N GLU A 10 15.10 -7.99 11.88
CA GLU A 10 15.86 -9.09 11.28
C GLU A 10 17.01 -9.59 12.17
N LYS A 11 17.63 -8.69 12.94
CA LYS A 11 18.67 -9.06 13.89
C LYS A 11 18.12 -9.81 15.11
N ASN A 12 16.93 -9.42 15.58
CA ASN A 12 16.38 -9.92 16.85
C ASN A 12 15.39 -11.08 16.68
N TYR A 13 14.89 -11.33 15.48
CA TYR A 13 13.89 -12.38 15.21
C TYR A 13 14.25 -13.19 13.96
N ARG A 14 13.83 -14.46 13.91
CA ARG A 14 13.93 -15.29 12.70
C ARG A 14 12.90 -14.83 11.68
N THR A 15 13.34 -14.03 10.73
CA THR A 15 12.50 -13.52 9.63
C THR A 15 12.69 -14.36 8.36
N GLN A 16 11.80 -14.15 7.38
CA GLN A 16 11.96 -14.63 6.00
C GLN A 16 12.24 -13.42 5.10
N PRO A 17 12.90 -13.59 3.93
CA PRO A 17 13.14 -12.52 2.96
C PRO A 17 11.86 -12.14 2.19
N TYR A 18 10.75 -12.00 2.91
CA TYR A 18 9.44 -11.66 2.41
C TYR A 18 8.71 -10.79 3.44
N ARG A 19 8.53 -9.51 3.11
CA ARG A 19 7.94 -8.50 3.98
C ARG A 19 6.59 -8.05 3.43
N ILE A 20 5.63 -7.93 4.32
CA ILE A 20 4.27 -7.48 4.01
C ILE A 20 4.03 -6.16 4.74
N LEU A 21 3.59 -5.14 4.01
CA LEU A 21 3.12 -3.88 4.60
C LEU A 21 1.59 -3.86 4.61
N GLU A 22 0.98 -3.69 5.78
CA GLU A 22 -0.46 -3.49 5.91
C GLU A 22 -0.75 -2.02 6.19
N GLY A 23 -1.55 -1.40 5.31
CA GLY A 23 -2.06 -0.05 5.47
C GLY A 23 -3.55 -0.07 5.77
N ARG A 24 -3.97 0.68 6.79
CA ARG A 24 -5.38 0.87 7.15
C ARG A 24 -5.69 2.35 7.32
N SER A 25 -6.81 2.82 6.78
CA SER A 25 -7.22 4.23 6.86
C SER A 25 -6.13 5.17 6.31
N LEU A 26 -5.51 6.03 7.13
CA LEU A 26 -4.38 6.88 6.70
C LEU A 26 -3.09 6.10 6.41
N GLY A 27 -2.91 4.94 7.04
CA GLY A 27 -1.72 4.09 6.85
C GLY A 27 -1.61 3.53 5.43
N GLU A 28 -2.69 3.58 4.66
CA GLU A 28 -2.69 3.18 3.27
C GLU A 28 -2.00 4.17 2.34
N LEU A 29 -2.10 5.48 2.64
CA LEU A 29 -1.41 6.50 1.87
C LEU A 29 0.11 6.28 1.98
N PHE A 30 0.55 5.90 3.18
CA PHE A 30 1.92 5.48 3.42
C PHE A 30 2.26 4.18 2.68
N ALA A 31 1.37 3.19 2.68
CA ALA A 31 1.57 1.94 1.96
C ALA A 31 1.73 2.12 0.44
N VAL A 32 0.89 2.97 -0.16
CA VAL A 32 0.96 3.38 -1.57
C VAL A 32 2.25 4.15 -1.84
N TYR A 33 2.61 5.09 -0.97
CA TYR A 33 3.86 5.85 -1.08
C TYR A 33 5.11 4.93 -1.02
N CYS A 34 5.15 3.97 -0.11
CA CYS A 34 6.23 2.98 -0.06
C CYS A 34 6.28 2.13 -1.33
N LYS A 35 5.12 1.76 -1.90
CA LYS A 35 5.08 0.99 -3.14
C LYS A 35 5.59 1.79 -4.34
N GLU A 36 5.32 3.10 -4.36
CA GLU A 36 5.81 4.03 -5.38
C GLU A 36 7.32 4.29 -5.26
N THR A 37 7.81 4.53 -4.04
CA THR A 37 9.18 5.03 -3.82
C THR A 37 10.21 3.94 -3.57
N ALA A 38 9.79 2.81 -3.00
CA ALA A 38 10.65 1.69 -2.63
C ALA A 38 9.93 0.34 -2.87
N PRO A 39 9.60 0.00 -4.14
CA PRO A 39 8.76 -1.16 -4.47
C PRO A 39 9.31 -2.52 -4.00
N GLU A 40 10.64 -2.63 -3.84
CA GLU A 40 11.34 -3.84 -3.37
C GLU A 40 11.41 -3.96 -1.85
N LEU A 41 11.09 -2.89 -1.11
CA LEU A 41 11.14 -2.91 0.35
C LEU A 41 10.12 -3.89 0.94
N PHE A 42 8.94 -3.94 0.32
CA PHE A 42 7.84 -4.85 0.66
C PHE A 42 7.38 -5.62 -0.57
N GLN A 43 7.53 -6.95 -0.50
CA GLN A 43 7.09 -7.86 -1.57
C GLN A 43 5.57 -7.91 -1.67
N SER A 44 4.84 -7.58 -0.61
CA SER A 44 3.37 -7.53 -0.62
C SER A 44 2.86 -6.33 0.16
N THR A 45 1.73 -5.78 -0.27
CA THR A 45 1.12 -4.60 0.35
C THR A 45 -0.37 -4.81 0.49
N ILE A 46 -0.87 -4.90 1.71
CA ILE A 46 -2.31 -5.08 2.01
C ILE A 46 -2.90 -3.71 2.31
N VAL A 47 -4.02 -3.36 1.67
CA VAL A 47 -4.69 -2.06 1.85
C VAL A 47 -6.14 -2.32 2.26
N ILE A 48 -6.53 -1.82 3.45
CA ILE A 48 -7.83 -2.14 4.08
C ILE A 48 -8.65 -0.89 4.38
N SER A 49 -9.82 -0.84 3.73
CA SER A 49 -10.84 0.20 3.77
C SER A 49 -10.33 1.57 3.35
N PRO A 50 -10.10 1.77 2.03
CA PRO A 50 -9.32 2.89 1.67
C PRO A 50 -10.00 4.23 1.82
N ALA A 51 -9.31 5.14 2.53
CA ALA A 51 -9.78 6.48 2.85
C ALA A 51 -9.67 7.41 1.64
N ILE A 52 -10.12 6.92 0.48
CA ILE A 52 -10.05 7.59 -0.82
C ILE A 52 -11.25 8.53 -0.97
N TYR A 53 -11.28 9.57 -0.15
CA TYR A 53 -12.30 10.60 -0.21
C TYR A 53 -11.68 11.98 -0.01
N GLY A 54 -12.35 13.02 -0.52
CA GLY A 54 -11.89 14.41 -0.39
C GLY A 54 -10.50 14.65 -1.00
N GLY A 55 -9.61 15.30 -0.23
CA GLY A 55 -8.26 15.65 -0.66
C GLY A 55 -7.37 14.44 -1.01
N ASN A 56 -7.71 13.24 -0.52
CA ASN A 56 -6.95 12.02 -0.73
C ASN A 56 -7.09 11.47 -2.16
N MET A 57 -8.08 11.91 -2.93
CA MET A 57 -8.26 11.55 -4.34
C MET A 57 -7.07 11.96 -5.22
N LYS A 58 -6.36 13.04 -4.85
CA LYS A 58 -5.18 13.50 -5.58
C LYS A 58 -4.04 12.48 -5.54
N ILE A 59 -3.95 11.72 -4.45
CA ILE A 59 -2.93 10.68 -4.27
C ILE A 59 -3.25 9.48 -5.14
N LEU A 60 -4.53 9.07 -5.21
CA LEU A 60 -4.96 8.01 -6.13
C LEU A 60 -4.72 8.40 -7.60
N ALA A 61 -5.09 9.62 -7.98
CA ALA A 61 -4.90 10.11 -9.36
C ALA A 61 -3.42 10.14 -9.78
N ARG A 62 -2.50 10.36 -8.84
CA ARG A 62 -1.05 10.29 -9.09
C ARG A 62 -0.54 8.85 -9.16
N PHE A 63 -1.15 7.94 -8.41
CA PHE A 63 -0.75 6.53 -8.37
C PHE A 63 -1.25 5.72 -9.58
N THR A 64 -2.44 6.04 -10.13
CA THR A 64 -3.01 5.38 -11.31
C THR A 64 -2.04 5.29 -12.51
N PRO A 65 -1.40 6.37 -12.98
CA PRO A 65 -0.47 6.27 -14.11
C PRO A 65 0.78 5.45 -13.79
N ILE A 66 1.19 5.35 -12.52
CA ILE A 66 2.36 4.58 -12.09
C ILE A 66 2.05 3.08 -12.11
N LEU A 67 0.86 2.69 -11.62
CA LEU A 67 0.33 1.33 -11.78
C LEU A 67 0.24 0.91 -13.25
N LEU A 68 -0.28 1.80 -14.11
CA LEU A 68 -0.44 1.52 -15.54
C LEU A 68 0.90 1.43 -16.29
N LYS A 69 1.90 2.20 -15.88
CA LYS A 69 3.22 2.23 -16.51
C LYS A 69 4.12 1.08 -16.04
N HIS A 70 3.83 0.52 -14.88
CA HIS A 70 4.54 -0.62 -14.30
C HIS A 70 3.55 -1.75 -13.99
N PRO A 71 3.01 -2.45 -15.02
CA PRO A 71 2.07 -3.56 -14.83
C PRO A 71 2.68 -4.73 -14.03
N MET A 72 4.01 -4.74 -13.86
CA MET A 72 4.74 -5.60 -12.92
C MET A 72 5.32 -4.81 -11.72
N LEU A 73 4.50 -4.04 -11.00
CA LEU A 73 4.85 -3.74 -9.61
C LEU A 73 4.82 -5.08 -8.86
N SER A 74 5.99 -5.62 -8.52
CA SER A 74 6.11 -6.95 -7.93
C SER A 74 5.37 -7.00 -6.59
N GLY A 75 4.23 -7.70 -6.52
CA GLY A 75 3.56 -7.97 -5.26
C GLY A 75 2.05 -8.16 -5.36
N TYR A 76 1.49 -8.77 -4.32
CA TYR A 76 0.05 -8.95 -4.16
C TYR A 76 -0.52 -7.74 -3.40
N MET A 77 -1.55 -7.08 -3.97
CA MET A 77 -2.21 -5.93 -3.34
C MET A 77 -3.72 -6.18 -3.17
N PRO A 78 -4.14 -6.90 -2.12
CA PRO A 78 -5.55 -7.08 -1.83
C PRO A 78 -6.11 -5.79 -1.24
N VAL A 79 -7.17 -5.29 -1.86
CA VAL A 79 -7.93 -4.12 -1.38
C VAL A 79 -9.23 -4.61 -0.78
N SER A 80 -9.45 -4.35 0.51
CA SER A 80 -10.72 -4.64 1.17
C SER A 80 -11.53 -3.36 1.32
N LEU A 81 -12.83 -3.40 1.02
CA LEU A 81 -13.76 -2.27 1.18
C LEU A 81 -14.89 -2.69 2.13
N GLY A 82 -14.94 -2.06 3.30
CA GLY A 82 -16.08 -2.19 4.21
C GLY A 82 -17.36 -1.64 3.59
N ASN A 83 -18.50 -2.25 3.90
CA ASN A 83 -19.81 -1.74 3.47
C ASN A 83 -20.25 -0.58 4.38
N GLU A 84 -19.61 0.57 4.22
CA GLU A 84 -19.88 1.79 4.99
C GLU A 84 -20.94 2.65 4.26
N PRO A 85 -22.07 3.01 4.90
CA PRO A 85 -23.07 3.87 4.29
C PRO A 85 -22.49 5.28 4.09
N GLY A 86 -22.17 5.64 2.84
CA GLY A 86 -21.67 6.97 2.47
C GLY A 86 -20.44 6.98 1.56
N VAL A 87 -19.75 5.85 1.39
CA VAL A 87 -18.62 5.74 0.46
C VAL A 87 -19.17 5.45 -0.94
N LYS A 88 -19.03 6.41 -1.88
CA LYS A 88 -19.36 6.17 -3.30
C LYS A 88 -18.43 5.08 -3.83
N LYS A 89 -18.98 3.87 -4.04
CA LYS A 89 -18.32 2.81 -4.79
C LYS A 89 -18.12 3.30 -6.23
N GLN A 90 -16.89 3.67 -6.59
CA GLN A 90 -16.54 3.99 -7.97
C GLN A 90 -15.70 2.84 -8.50
N SER A 91 -16.28 2.04 -9.39
CA SER A 91 -15.58 0.99 -10.11
C SER A 91 -14.50 1.62 -11.00
N ILE A 92 -13.25 1.18 -10.83
CA ILE A 92 -12.15 1.52 -11.72
C ILE A 92 -12.11 0.39 -12.74
N CYS A 93 -12.53 0.68 -13.98
CA CYS A 93 -12.25 -0.17 -15.15
C CYS A 93 -10.82 0.08 -15.62
#